data_AF-A0A9D7YC90-F1
#
_entry.id   AF-A0A9D7YC90-F1
#
_cell.length_a   1.000
_cell.length_b   1.000
_cell.length_c   1.000
_cell.angle_alpha   90.00
_cell.angle_beta   90.00
_cell.angle_gamma   90.00
#
_symmetry.space_group_name_H-M   'P 1'
#
loop_
_entity.id
_entity.type
_entity.pdbx_description
1 polymer ?
#
loop_
_entity_poly.entity_id
_entity_poly.type
_entity_poly.pdbx_seq_one_letter_code
_entity_poly.pdbx_strand_id
1 'polypeptide(L)'
;MKQLDVKSQTTIKTNYEIVKVVDGDGIIAKNLISNKEEEIRFYGIDSPELTPCKKLKQDERETHLSGRFLMELAHQSYEFLRKRAKIGKRITLIQEVGNEQDPYGRTLAYVVLPNGKTLNEIMVKNGFAKPYYKLYCSELPKYQELNLKAKTKKKGLYLLIDRF
;
A
#
# COMPACT_ATOMS: atom_id res chain seq x y z
N MET A 1 0.52 5.71 -29.87
CA MET A 1 1.68 4.80 -29.74
C MET A 1 1.68 4.26 -28.32
N LYS A 2 1.52 2.94 -28.13
CA LYS A 2 1.71 2.32 -26.81
C LYS A 2 3.20 2.30 -26.54
N GLN A 3 3.66 3.13 -25.62
CA GLN A 3 5.03 3.08 -25.11
C GLN A 3 5.16 1.75 -24.38
N LEU A 4 5.95 0.84 -24.94
CA LEU A 4 6.29 -0.43 -24.32
C LEU A 4 7.23 -0.11 -23.17
N ASP A 5 6.71 -0.12 -21.95
CA ASP A 5 7.51 0.06 -20.74
C ASP A 5 8.59 -1.00 -20.67
N VAL A 6 9.82 -0.53 -20.42
CA VAL A 6 11.01 -1.36 -20.22
C VAL A 6 10.72 -2.27 -19.04
N LYS A 7 10.50 -3.56 -19.32
CA LYS A 7 10.12 -4.59 -18.35
C LYS A 7 11.04 -4.53 -17.13
N SER A 8 10.56 -3.95 -16.03
CA SER A 8 11.04 -4.32 -14.71
C SER A 8 10.83 -5.82 -14.58
N GLN A 9 11.93 -6.58 -14.48
CA GLN A 9 11.81 -8.00 -14.20
C GLN A 9 11.03 -8.14 -12.89
N THR A 10 10.01 -9.00 -12.89
CA THR A 10 9.18 -9.23 -11.71
C THR A 10 9.28 -10.68 -11.28
N THR A 11 9.26 -10.89 -9.97
CA THR A 11 9.21 -12.21 -9.35
C THR A 11 7.83 -12.43 -8.77
N ILE A 12 7.22 -13.58 -9.09
CA ILE A 12 5.89 -13.95 -8.61
C ILE A 12 6.05 -14.99 -7.51
N LYS A 13 5.55 -14.68 -6.31
CA LYS A 13 5.47 -15.61 -5.19
C LYS A 13 4.01 -15.98 -4.93
N THR A 14 3.71 -17.27 -4.97
CA THR A 14 2.38 -17.83 -4.77
C THR A 14 2.26 -18.54 -3.42
N ASN A 15 1.06 -19.03 -3.09
CA ASN A 15 0.78 -19.79 -1.86
C ASN A 15 0.91 -18.96 -0.58
N TYR A 16 0.47 -17.72 -0.62
CA TYR A 16 0.38 -16.87 0.58
C TYR A 16 -1.07 -16.72 1.03
N GLU A 17 -1.25 -16.57 2.33
CA GLU A 17 -2.53 -16.29 2.98
C GLU A 17 -2.40 -15.10 3.92
N ILE A 18 -3.38 -14.21 3.92
CA ILE A 18 -3.40 -13.05 4.83
C ILE A 18 -3.68 -13.52 6.26
N VAL A 19 -2.76 -13.21 7.17
CA VAL A 19 -2.91 -13.51 8.60
C VAL A 19 -3.40 -12.29 9.37
N LYS A 20 -2.87 -11.11 9.07
CA LYS A 20 -3.15 -9.88 9.80
C LYS A 20 -3.02 -8.65 8.91
N VAL A 21 -3.79 -7.61 9.20
CA VAL A 21 -3.56 -6.26 8.68
C VAL A 21 -2.80 -5.46 9.74
N VAL A 22 -1.68 -4.85 9.33
CA VAL A 22 -0.76 -4.13 10.23
C VAL A 22 -1.14 -2.65 10.30
N ASP A 23 -1.20 -1.98 9.14
CA ASP A 23 -1.52 -0.57 8.97
C ASP A 23 -2.35 -0.34 7.69
N GLY A 24 -2.37 0.85 7.11
CA GLY A 24 -3.11 1.15 5.88
C GLY A 24 -2.44 0.67 4.59
N ASP A 25 -1.24 0.11 4.66
CA ASP A 25 -0.45 -0.31 3.50
C ASP A 25 0.51 -1.48 3.81
N GLY A 26 0.15 -2.28 4.80
CA GLY A 26 0.96 -3.36 5.34
C GLY A 26 0.11 -4.49 5.90
N ILE A 27 0.51 -5.73 5.61
CA ILE A 27 -0.13 -6.95 6.09
C ILE A 27 0.93 -7.94 6.56
N ILE A 28 0.53 -8.91 7.39
CA ILE A 28 1.31 -10.13 7.62
C ILE A 28 0.68 -11.23 6.76
N ALA A 29 1.52 -11.90 5.97
CA ALA A 29 1.12 -13.02 5.14
C ALA A 29 1.94 -14.27 5.48
N LYS A 30 1.26 -15.42 5.49
CA LYS A 30 1.87 -16.73 5.74
C LYS A 30 2.08 -17.47 4.44
N ASN A 31 3.29 -17.95 4.20
CA ASN A 31 3.59 -18.90 3.13
C ASN A 31 3.09 -20.28 3.55
N LEU A 32 2.17 -20.85 2.76
CA LEU A 32 1.51 -22.13 3.07
C LEU A 32 2.41 -23.35 2.88
N ILE A 33 3.53 -23.22 2.16
CA ILE A 33 4.49 -24.31 1.95
C ILE A 33 5.53 -24.31 3.07
N SER A 34 6.15 -23.17 3.34
CA SER A 34 7.22 -23.07 4.35
C SER A 34 6.69 -22.84 5.77
N ASN A 35 5.39 -22.56 5.93
CA ASN A 35 4.74 -22.16 7.18
C ASN A 35 5.30 -20.87 7.82
N LYS A 36 6.13 -20.10 7.10
CA LYS A 36 6.71 -18.85 7.60
C LYS A 36 5.77 -17.67 7.38
N GLU A 37 5.72 -16.78 8.37
CA GLU A 37 5.06 -15.48 8.26
C GLU A 37 6.06 -14.40 7.88
N GLU A 38 5.61 -13.46 7.04
CA GLU A 38 6.39 -12.34 6.56
C GLU A 38 5.52 -11.07 6.63
N GLU A 39 6.12 -9.94 7.02
CA GLU A 39 5.48 -8.64 6.91
C GLU A 39 5.64 -8.12 5.47
N ILE A 40 4.51 -7.84 4.83
CA ILE A 40 4.42 -7.38 3.46
C ILE A 40 4.03 -5.90 3.45
N ARG A 41 4.90 -5.05 2.90
CA ARG A 41 4.67 -3.63 2.66
C ARG A 41 4.22 -3.42 1.22
N PHE A 42 3.11 -2.70 1.04
CA PHE A 42 2.55 -2.46 -0.28
C PHE A 42 3.46 -1.53 -1.08
N TYR A 43 4.09 -2.09 -2.12
CA TYR A 43 5.06 -1.37 -2.93
C TYR A 43 4.42 -0.23 -3.71
N GLY A 44 5.13 0.91 -3.78
CA GLY A 44 4.75 2.09 -4.55
C GLY A 44 3.64 2.97 -3.93
N ILE A 45 3.15 2.65 -2.74
CA ILE A 45 2.10 3.43 -2.07
C ILE A 45 2.45 3.71 -0.62
N ASP A 46 1.78 4.72 -0.05
CA ASP A 46 1.97 5.17 1.32
C ASP A 46 0.64 5.53 1.98
N SER A 47 0.45 5.10 3.24
CA SER A 47 -0.68 5.46 4.09
C SER A 47 -0.23 6.23 5.35
N PRO A 48 -1.13 7.01 5.99
CA PRO A 48 -0.81 7.66 7.26
C PRO A 48 -0.51 6.65 8.37
N GLU A 49 0.33 7.04 9.33
CA GLU A 49 0.82 6.17 10.40
C GLU A 49 -0.18 6.03 11.56
N LEU A 50 -0.44 4.79 12.00
CA LEU A 50 -1.36 4.49 13.10
C LEU A 50 -0.84 4.84 14.49
N THR A 51 0.48 5.01 14.64
CA THR A 51 1.11 5.21 15.95
C THR A 51 2.14 6.33 15.89
N PRO A 52 2.43 6.99 17.04
CA PRO A 52 3.45 8.02 17.11
C PRO A 52 4.82 7.46 16.73
N CYS A 53 5.40 7.97 15.63
CA CYS A 53 6.71 7.56 15.14
C CYS A 53 7.46 8.74 14.49
N LYS A 54 8.71 8.52 14.07
CA LYS A 54 9.51 9.55 13.39
C LYS A 54 8.85 10.03 12.09
N LYS A 55 8.20 9.12 11.36
CA LYS A 55 7.50 9.43 10.12
C LYS A 55 6.26 10.28 10.35
N LEU A 56 5.44 9.98 11.37
CA LEU A 56 4.30 10.84 11.73
C LEU A 56 4.74 12.29 11.97
N LYS A 57 5.82 12.50 12.74
CA LYS A 57 6.38 13.85 12.95
C LYS A 57 6.86 14.52 11.67
N GLN A 58 7.34 13.74 10.69
CA GLN A 58 7.71 14.24 9.38
C GLN A 58 6.47 14.66 8.59
N ASP A 59 5.44 13.81 8.56
CA ASP A 59 4.18 14.09 7.89
C ASP A 59 3.47 15.33 8.48
N GLU A 60 3.51 15.51 9.80
CA GLU A 60 3.02 16.74 10.46
C GLU A 60 3.71 17.99 9.91
N ARG A 61 5.03 17.95 9.73
CA ARG A 61 5.81 19.08 9.17
C ARG A 61 5.51 19.31 7.69
N GLU A 62 5.42 18.25 6.90
CA GLU A 62 5.21 18.32 5.45
C GLU A 62 3.77 18.75 5.10
N THR A 63 2.79 18.29 5.86
CA THR A 63 1.37 18.55 5.60
C THR A 63 0.82 19.78 6.32
N HIS A 64 1.46 20.20 7.42
CA HIS A 64 0.95 21.17 8.40
C HIS A 64 -0.35 20.70 9.09
N LEU A 65 -0.52 19.39 9.25
CA LEU A 65 -1.63 18.79 9.98
C LEU A 65 -1.16 18.31 11.34
N SER A 66 -2.09 18.26 12.31
CA SER A 66 -1.78 17.69 13.61
C SER A 66 -1.59 16.17 13.50
N GLY A 67 -0.65 15.62 14.26
CA GLY A 67 -0.37 14.19 14.26
C GLY A 67 -1.57 13.37 14.70
N ARG A 68 -2.40 13.92 15.60
CA ARG A 68 -3.66 13.31 16.00
C ARG A 68 -4.63 13.17 14.82
N PHE A 69 -4.78 14.20 14.00
CA PHE A 69 -5.63 14.14 12.83
C PHE A 69 -5.09 13.16 11.77
N LEU A 70 -3.77 13.15 11.56
CA LEU A 70 -3.13 12.16 10.68
C LEU A 70 -3.36 10.72 11.17
N MET A 71 -3.33 10.46 12.48
CA MET A 71 -3.67 9.16 13.05
C MET A 71 -5.16 8.81 12.86
N GLU A 72 -6.08 9.78 12.94
CA GLU A 72 -7.50 9.55 12.62
C GLU A 72 -7.68 9.14 11.14
N LEU A 73 -6.93 9.75 10.23
CA LEU A 73 -6.88 9.33 8.82
C LEU A 73 -6.25 7.93 8.66
N ALA A 74 -5.19 7.63 9.42
CA ALA A 74 -4.55 6.32 9.45
C ALA A 74 -5.55 5.22 9.84
N HIS A 75 -6.35 5.46 10.88
CA HIS A 75 -7.39 4.53 11.32
C HIS A 75 -8.43 4.28 10.23
N GLN A 76 -8.87 5.31 9.50
CA GLN A 76 -9.79 5.13 8.37
C GLN A 76 -9.18 4.30 7.23
N SER A 77 -7.90 4.51 6.93
CA SER A 77 -7.17 3.71 5.92
C SER A 77 -7.02 2.25 6.34
N TYR A 78 -6.59 2.01 7.59
CA TYR A 78 -6.49 0.69 8.19
C TYR A 78 -7.82 -0.06 8.14
N GLU A 79 -8.93 0.58 8.56
CA GLU A 79 -10.26 -0.02 8.55
C GLU A 79 -10.73 -0.37 7.13
N PHE A 80 -10.42 0.48 6.15
CA PHE A 80 -10.71 0.18 4.77
C PHE A 80 -9.90 -1.02 4.27
N LEU A 81 -8.59 -1.08 4.55
CA LEU A 81 -7.76 -2.22 4.17
C LEU A 81 -8.26 -3.50 4.83
N ARG A 82 -8.55 -3.49 6.13
CA ARG A 82 -9.09 -4.63 6.88
C ARG A 82 -10.35 -5.22 6.26
N LYS A 83 -11.25 -4.38 5.74
CA LYS A 83 -12.47 -4.84 5.04
C LYS A 83 -12.17 -5.50 3.68
N ARG A 84 -11.09 -5.10 3.00
CA ARG A 84 -10.69 -5.61 1.67
C ARG A 84 -9.78 -6.84 1.77
N ALA A 85 -8.87 -6.83 2.73
CA ALA A 85 -7.87 -7.85 3.05
C ALA A 85 -8.39 -8.80 4.14
N LYS A 86 -9.42 -9.61 3.79
CA LYS A 86 -9.97 -10.59 4.73
C LYS A 86 -8.90 -11.59 5.17
N ILE A 87 -8.83 -11.84 6.47
CA ILE A 87 -7.98 -12.88 7.06
C ILE A 87 -8.37 -14.23 6.44
N GLY A 88 -7.36 -15.07 6.20
CA GLY A 88 -7.52 -16.37 5.56
C GLY A 88 -7.62 -16.33 4.03
N LYS A 89 -7.52 -15.12 3.43
CA LYS A 89 -7.63 -14.98 1.98
C LYS A 89 -6.30 -15.30 1.31
N ARG A 90 -6.34 -16.16 0.30
CA ARG A 90 -5.18 -16.45 -0.55
C ARG A 90 -4.81 -15.25 -1.41
N ILE A 91 -3.51 -14.99 -1.51
CA ILE A 91 -2.93 -13.90 -2.28
C ILE A 91 -1.71 -14.37 -3.07
N THR A 92 -1.37 -13.59 -4.08
CA THR A 92 -0.12 -13.69 -4.82
C THR A 92 0.67 -12.40 -4.62
N LEU A 93 1.97 -12.52 -4.39
CA LEU A 93 2.86 -11.37 -4.27
C LEU A 93 3.62 -11.22 -5.58
N ILE A 94 3.58 -10.03 -6.17
CA ILE A 94 4.44 -9.66 -7.30
C ILE A 94 5.47 -8.66 -6.77
N GLN A 95 6.75 -8.96 -6.98
CA GLN A 95 7.87 -8.13 -6.54
C GLN A 95 8.64 -7.63 -7.75
N GLU A 96 9.19 -6.41 -7.67
CA GLU A 96 10.16 -5.92 -8.65
C GLU A 96 11.55 -6.40 -8.27
N VAL A 97 12.28 -6.98 -9.23
CA VAL A 97 13.65 -7.48 -9.02
C VAL A 97 14.55 -6.32 -8.62
N GLY A 98 15.33 -6.50 -7.55
CA GLY A 98 16.19 -5.49 -6.95
C GLY A 98 15.49 -4.57 -5.94
N ASN A 99 14.18 -4.73 -5.73
CA ASN A 99 13.38 -4.01 -4.73
C ASN A 99 12.50 -4.99 -3.93
N GLU A 100 13.05 -6.13 -3.53
CA GLU A 100 12.29 -7.19 -2.85
C GLU A 100 12.04 -6.91 -1.37
N GLN A 101 12.94 -6.17 -0.72
CA GLN A 101 12.85 -5.84 0.70
C GLN A 101 13.24 -4.39 0.95
N ASP A 102 12.62 -3.80 1.97
CA ASP A 102 13.01 -2.48 2.45
C ASP A 102 14.14 -2.57 3.50
N PRO A 103 14.76 -1.44 3.90
CA PRO A 103 15.81 -1.44 4.92
C PRO A 103 15.39 -1.95 6.30
N TYR A 104 14.09 -2.12 6.55
CA TYR A 104 13.54 -2.66 7.81
C TYR A 104 13.28 -4.17 7.72
N GLY A 105 13.56 -4.80 6.58
CA GLY A 105 13.38 -6.23 6.36
C GLY A 105 11.96 -6.63 5.95
N ARG A 106 11.09 -5.66 5.62
CA ARG A 106 9.72 -5.96 5.14
C ARG A 106 9.77 -6.33 3.67
N THR A 107 9.00 -7.34 3.29
CA THR A 107 8.86 -7.77 1.89
C THR A 107 8.05 -6.72 1.12
N LEU A 108 8.63 -6.15 0.08
CA LEU A 108 7.98 -5.18 -0.81
C LEU A 108 7.23 -5.90 -1.92
N ALA A 109 5.91 -5.70 -2.01
CA ALA A 109 5.12 -6.38 -3.04
C ALA A 109 3.87 -5.61 -3.49
N TYR A 110 3.42 -5.94 -4.70
CA TYR A 110 2.04 -5.77 -5.14
C TYR A 110 1.24 -7.00 -4.70
N VAL A 111 0.20 -6.78 -3.87
CA VAL A 111 -0.60 -7.88 -3.32
C VAL A 111 -1.82 -8.15 -4.18
N VAL A 112 -1.79 -9.23 -4.93
CA VAL A 112 -2.84 -9.63 -5.88
C VAL A 112 -3.85 -10.54 -5.19
N LEU A 113 -5.13 -10.18 -5.31
CA LEU A 113 -6.26 -10.98 -4.85
C LEU A 113 -6.65 -12.03 -5.91
N PRO A 114 -7.42 -13.07 -5.55
CA PRO A 114 -7.84 -14.12 -6.49
C PRO A 114 -8.64 -13.63 -7.71
N ASN A 115 -9.24 -12.44 -7.62
CA ASN A 115 -9.96 -11.80 -8.72
C ASN A 115 -9.06 -10.96 -9.65
N GLY A 116 -7.73 -11.06 -9.49
CA GLY A 116 -6.73 -10.33 -10.27
C GLY A 116 -6.53 -8.86 -9.88
N LYS A 117 -7.32 -8.32 -8.96
CA LYS A 117 -7.14 -6.93 -8.48
C LYS A 117 -6.04 -6.87 -7.42
N THR A 118 -5.29 -5.77 -7.38
CA THR A 118 -4.26 -5.56 -6.36
C THR A 118 -4.81 -4.73 -5.20
N LEU A 119 -4.41 -5.06 -3.96
CA LEU A 119 -4.76 -4.25 -2.78
C LEU A 119 -4.15 -2.84 -2.90
N ASN A 120 -2.93 -2.72 -3.41
CA ASN A 120 -2.26 -1.44 -3.65
C ASN A 120 -3.14 -0.51 -4.52
N GLU A 121 -3.62 -0.99 -5.67
CA GLU A 121 -4.50 -0.23 -6.55
C GLU A 121 -5.82 0.12 -5.86
N ILE A 122 -6.40 -0.83 -5.12
CA ILE A 122 -7.65 -0.63 -4.38
C ILE A 122 -7.50 0.49 -3.34
N MET A 123 -6.39 0.56 -2.62
CA MET A 123 -6.13 1.61 -1.62
C MET A 123 -6.06 2.99 -2.28
N VAL A 124 -5.27 3.14 -3.35
CA VAL A 124 -5.09 4.44 -4.03
C VAL A 124 -6.37 4.88 -4.74
N LYS A 125 -7.02 3.99 -5.49
CA LYS A 125 -8.24 4.28 -6.25
C LYS A 125 -9.40 4.76 -5.38
N ASN A 126 -9.42 4.37 -4.11
CA ASN A 126 -10.44 4.77 -3.14
C ASN A 126 -9.98 5.87 -2.19
N GLY A 127 -8.78 6.42 -2.36
CA GLY A 127 -8.29 7.56 -1.57
C GLY A 127 -7.90 7.21 -0.14
N PHE A 128 -7.45 5.97 0.12
CA PHE A 128 -6.97 5.54 1.43
C PHE A 128 -5.44 5.38 1.50
N ALA A 129 -4.76 5.46 0.35
CA ALA A 129 -3.31 5.58 0.26
C ALA A 129 -2.96 6.53 -0.89
N LYS A 130 -1.74 7.07 -0.87
CA LYS A 130 -1.18 7.93 -1.92
C LYS A 130 0.00 7.23 -2.60
N PRO A 131 0.36 7.58 -3.85
CA PRO A 131 1.57 7.09 -4.48
C PRO A 131 2.81 7.54 -3.68
N TYR A 132 3.77 6.64 -3.47
CA TYR A 132 5.00 6.96 -2.76
C TYR A 132 6.06 7.50 -3.73
N TYR A 133 6.21 8.82 -3.77
CA TYR A 133 7.05 9.53 -4.75
C TYR A 133 8.56 9.43 -4.49
N LYS A 134 8.98 9.00 -3.30
CA LYS A 134 10.41 8.90 -2.91
C LYS A 134 11.09 7.64 -3.46
N LEU A 135 10.33 6.73 -4.08
CA LEU A 135 10.82 5.45 -4.59
C LEU A 135 10.31 5.21 -6.00
N TYR A 136 11.17 4.68 -6.87
CA TYR A 136 10.75 4.25 -8.20
C TYR A 136 9.93 2.96 -8.10
N CYS A 137 8.75 2.94 -8.70
CA CYS A 137 8.01 1.71 -8.96
C CYS A 137 7.39 1.76 -10.35
N SER A 138 7.31 0.61 -11.02
CA SER A 138 6.73 0.52 -12.37
C SER A 138 5.27 0.99 -12.43
N GLU A 139 4.49 0.73 -11.38
CA GLU A 139 3.08 1.15 -11.28
C GLU A 139 2.89 2.64 -10.89
N LEU A 140 3.97 3.40 -10.67
CA LEU A 140 3.88 4.77 -10.14
C LEU A 140 3.04 5.71 -11.02
N PRO A 141 3.19 5.73 -12.37
CA PRO A 141 2.35 6.57 -13.22
C PRO A 141 0.85 6.23 -13.10
N LYS A 142 0.53 4.95 -13.01
CA LYS A 142 -0.85 4.46 -12.82
C LYS A 142 -1.39 4.88 -11.45
N TYR A 143 -0.60 4.74 -10.38
CA TYR A 143 -1.03 5.18 -9.05
C TYR A 143 -1.25 6.70 -9.00
N GLN A 144 -0.42 7.50 -9.67
CA GLN A 144 -0.63 8.95 -9.78
C GLN A 144 -1.96 9.30 -10.45
N GLU A 145 -2.30 8.63 -11.56
CA GLU A 145 -3.58 8.84 -12.24
C GLU A 145 -4.78 8.45 -11.37
N LEU A 146 -4.70 7.30 -10.68
CA LEU A 146 -5.73 6.84 -9.76
C LEU A 146 -5.91 7.79 -8.57
N ASN A 147 -4.81 8.30 -8.04
CA ASN A 147 -4.81 9.24 -6.94
C ASN A 147 -5.48 10.56 -7.33
N LEU A 148 -5.16 11.09 -8.51
CA LEU A 148 -5.81 12.30 -9.05
C LEU A 148 -7.32 12.09 -9.21
N LYS A 149 -7.75 10.93 -9.70
CA LYS A 149 -9.17 10.56 -9.79
C LYS A 149 -9.83 10.44 -8.41
N ALA A 150 -9.11 9.95 -7.40
CA ALA A 150 -9.63 9.86 -6.03
C ALA A 150 -9.79 11.25 -5.41
N LYS A 151 -8.82 12.15 -5.62
CA LYS A 151 -8.87 13.55 -5.18
C LYS A 151 -10.02 14.34 -5.80
N THR A 152 -10.11 14.32 -7.13
CA THR A 152 -11.16 15.05 -7.88
C THR A 152 -12.57 14.57 -7.53
N LYS A 153 -12.73 13.28 -7.22
CA LYS A 153 -14.00 12.69 -6.78
C LYS A 153 -14.18 12.67 -5.27
N LYS A 154 -13.30 13.32 -4.49
CA LYS A 154 -13.33 13.39 -3.02
C LYS A 154 -13.62 12.02 -2.39
N LYS A 155 -12.77 11.03 -2.66
CA LYS A 155 -12.92 9.67 -2.11
C LYS A 155 -12.07 9.43 -0.88
N GLY A 156 -12.56 8.59 0.03
CA GLY A 156 -11.80 8.14 1.20
C GLY A 156 -11.35 9.33 2.04
N LEU A 157 -10.06 9.39 2.35
CA LEU A 157 -9.47 10.47 3.12
C LEU A 157 -9.62 11.83 2.43
N TYR A 158 -9.75 11.85 1.10
CA TYR A 158 -9.93 13.09 0.34
C TYR A 158 -11.28 13.78 0.55
N LEU A 159 -12.21 13.17 1.29
CA LEU A 159 -13.40 13.86 1.80
C LEU A 159 -13.06 14.93 2.85
N LEU A 160 -11.95 14.73 3.58
CA LEU A 160 -11.58 15.52 4.75
C LEU A 160 -10.39 16.45 4.48
N ILE A 161 -9.54 16.08 3.53
CA ILE A 161 -8.25 16.76 3.31
C ILE A 161 -7.82 16.65 1.84
N ASP A 162 -7.04 17.60 1.30
CA ASP A 162 -6.52 17.50 -0.09
C ASP A 162 -5.14 16.83 -0.19
N ARG A 163 -4.42 16.80 0.94
CA ARG A 163 -3.09 16.19 1.08
C ARG A 163 -2.95 15.64 2.50
N PHE A 164 -2.53 14.38 2.58
CA PHE A 164 -2.07 13.71 3.80
C PHE A 164 -0.79 12.97 3.42
#